data_AF-A0A2V2CFN9-F1
#
_entry.id   AF-A0A2V2CFN9-F1
#
_cell.length_a   1.000
_cell.length_b   1.000
_cell.length_c   1.000
_cell.angle_alpha   90.00
_cell.angle_beta   90.00
_cell.angle_gamma   90.00
#
_symmetry.space_group_name_H-M   'P 1'
#
loop_
_entity.id
_entity.type
_entity.pdbx_description
1 polymer ?
#
loop_
_entity_poly.entity_id
_entity_poly.type
_entity_poly.pdbx_seq_one_letter_code
_entity_poly.pdbx_strand_id
1 'polypeptide(L)'
;MAVRHYFLGANTGGGFVSVYDEFCPPECGVFLWVLKGGPGCGKSSFMKAIGRAAEDAGLDVEYVLCSGDPDSVDGVYVPAWQVAYVDGTAPHVREVPFPAASGAYLDLGQFYRCEELVPKLSELMRLTERYRAHYARAYDELRQAKALHDELESVYNPHVDFDGVYKLAEDHIQKIKKSHCKPAENGVE
;
A
#
# COMPACT_ATOMS: atom_id res chain seq x y z
N MET A 1 -9.41 -10.53 16.45
CA MET A 1 -8.67 -9.28 16.25
C MET A 1 -7.30 -9.59 15.69
N ALA A 2 -7.16 -9.45 14.39
CA ALA A 2 -5.92 -9.49 13.65
C ALA A 2 -5.70 -8.12 13.00
N VAL A 3 -4.51 -7.56 13.18
CA VAL A 3 -4.08 -6.34 12.51
C VAL A 3 -3.01 -6.71 11.50
N ARG A 4 -3.25 -6.40 10.22
CA ARG A 4 -2.31 -6.68 9.13
C ARG A 4 -1.82 -5.38 8.52
N HIS A 5 -0.55 -5.39 8.12
CA HIS A 5 0.07 -4.30 7.39
C HIS A 5 0.76 -4.87 6.17
N TYR A 6 0.54 -4.27 5.00
CA TYR A 6 1.18 -4.67 3.76
C TYR A 6 1.34 -3.47 2.83
N PHE A 7 2.20 -3.63 1.83
CA PHE A 7 2.39 -2.64 0.77
C PHE A 7 1.65 -3.09 -0.49
N LEU A 8 1.07 -2.13 -1.21
CA LEU A 8 0.56 -2.30 -2.57
C LEU A 8 1.38 -1.52 -3.60
N GLY A 9 2.38 -0.76 -3.13
CA GLY A 9 3.31 0.01 -3.94
C GLY A 9 4.74 -0.31 -3.56
N ALA A 10 5.66 -0.23 -4.52
CA ALA A 10 7.09 -0.39 -4.28
C ALA A 10 7.91 0.51 -5.21
N ASN A 11 8.96 1.12 -4.65
CA ASN A 11 9.97 1.84 -5.41
C ASN A 11 11.09 0.87 -5.79
N THR A 12 11.21 0.51 -7.08
CA THR A 12 12.14 -0.53 -7.55
C THR A 12 13.18 0.04 -8.52
N GLY A 13 14.21 -0.76 -8.88
CA GLY A 13 15.15 -0.41 -9.94
C GLY A 13 14.49 -0.23 -11.33
N GLY A 14 13.30 -0.79 -11.53
CA GLY A 14 12.46 -0.58 -12.72
C GLY A 14 11.51 0.62 -12.62
N GLY A 15 11.53 1.37 -11.52
CA GLY A 15 10.58 2.44 -11.22
C GLY A 15 9.51 2.03 -10.22
N PHE A 16 8.41 2.79 -10.17
CA PHE A 16 7.28 2.53 -9.28
C PHE A 16 6.46 1.33 -9.76
N VAL A 17 6.30 0.32 -8.90
CA VAL A 17 5.40 -0.81 -9.10
C VAL A 17 4.17 -0.59 -8.22
N SER A 18 2.98 -0.81 -8.79
CA SER A 18 1.70 -0.58 -8.15
C SER A 18 0.79 -1.77 -8.43
N VAL A 19 0.19 -2.33 -7.38
CA VAL A 19 -0.90 -3.33 -7.47
C VAL A 19 -2.16 -2.82 -6.77
N TYR A 20 -2.31 -1.49 -6.66
CA TYR A 20 -3.48 -0.88 -6.01
C TYR A 20 -4.77 -1.27 -6.72
N ASP A 21 -4.78 -1.56 -8.02
CA ASP A 21 -5.98 -1.99 -8.74
C ASP A 21 -6.57 -3.31 -8.22
N GLU A 22 -5.74 -4.17 -7.61
CA GLU A 22 -6.14 -5.45 -7.02
C GLU A 22 -6.73 -5.33 -5.61
N PHE A 23 -6.66 -4.16 -4.97
CA PHE A 23 -7.13 -3.97 -3.61
C PHE A 23 -8.65 -3.76 -3.57
N CYS A 24 -9.42 -4.72 -3.05
CA CYS A 24 -10.89 -4.61 -3.04
C CYS A 24 -11.50 -4.32 -4.44
N PRO A 25 -11.27 -5.19 -5.44
CA PRO A 25 -11.88 -5.03 -6.76
C PRO A 25 -13.41 -5.23 -6.64
N PRO A 26 -14.24 -4.65 -7.54
CA PRO A 26 -15.70 -4.64 -7.36
C PRO A 26 -16.34 -6.01 -7.14
N GLU A 27 -15.74 -7.06 -7.72
CA GLU A 27 -16.19 -8.44 -7.64
C GLU A 27 -16.13 -9.00 -6.22
N CYS A 28 -15.34 -8.41 -5.32
CA CYS A 28 -15.27 -8.83 -3.92
C CYS A 28 -16.42 -8.29 -3.04
N GLY A 29 -17.26 -7.39 -3.57
CA GLY A 29 -18.42 -6.83 -2.87
C GLY A 29 -18.09 -5.81 -1.78
N VAL A 30 -16.82 -5.43 -1.62
CA VAL A 30 -16.38 -4.38 -0.69
C VAL A 30 -16.70 -3.00 -1.26
N PHE A 31 -17.30 -2.13 -0.45
CA PHE A 31 -17.52 -0.74 -0.81
C PHE A 31 -16.23 0.07 -0.64
N LEU A 32 -15.68 0.58 -1.74
CA LEU A 32 -14.39 1.30 -1.75
C LEU A 32 -14.59 2.82 -1.78
N TRP A 33 -14.12 3.49 -0.74
CA TRP A 33 -13.98 4.95 -0.70
C TRP A 33 -12.64 5.38 -1.27
N VAL A 34 -12.65 6.17 -2.33
CA VAL A 34 -11.45 6.75 -2.93
C VAL A 34 -11.28 8.17 -2.44
N LEU A 35 -10.27 8.39 -1.59
CA LEU A 35 -9.94 9.71 -1.07
C LEU A 35 -9.23 10.53 -2.13
N LYS A 36 -9.75 11.73 -2.42
CA LYS A 36 -9.10 12.72 -3.28
C LYS A 36 -8.61 13.89 -2.44
N GLY A 37 -7.45 14.43 -2.80
CA GLY A 37 -6.81 15.56 -2.13
C GLY A 37 -5.30 15.55 -2.33
N GLY A 38 -4.65 16.70 -2.17
CA GLY A 38 -3.20 16.84 -2.31
C GLY A 38 -2.43 16.28 -1.10
N PRO A 39 -1.10 16.39 -1.12
CA PRO A 39 -0.28 16.10 0.05
C PRO A 39 -0.70 16.95 1.26
N GLY A 40 -0.69 16.38 2.46
CA GLY A 40 -0.97 17.10 3.71
C GLY A 40 -2.45 17.36 4.01
N CYS A 41 -3.38 16.86 3.19
CA CYS A 41 -4.83 17.07 3.37
C CYS A 41 -5.48 16.13 4.40
N GLY A 42 -4.66 15.36 5.14
CA GLY A 42 -5.13 14.48 6.20
C GLY A 42 -5.62 13.10 5.76
N LYS A 43 -5.38 12.67 4.52
CA LYS A 43 -5.82 11.35 3.99
C LYS A 43 -5.34 10.17 4.86
N SER A 44 -4.02 10.07 5.06
CA SER A 44 -3.40 9.05 5.92
C SER A 44 -3.92 9.14 7.36
N SER A 45 -4.00 10.34 7.94
CA SER A 45 -4.54 10.55 9.28
C SER A 45 -6.00 10.10 9.41
N PHE A 46 -6.82 10.38 8.40
CA PHE A 46 -8.24 9.98 8.34
C PHE A 46 -8.36 8.45 8.29
N MET A 47 -7.59 7.78 7.43
CA MET A 47 -7.58 6.32 7.34
C MET A 47 -7.06 5.66 8.63
N LYS A 48 -6.02 6.21 9.26
CA LYS A 48 -5.54 5.74 10.57
C LYS A 48 -6.59 5.92 11.66
N ALA A 49 -7.34 7.02 11.66
CA ALA A 49 -8.41 7.25 12.63
C ALA A 49 -9.53 6.20 12.48
N ILE A 50 -9.92 5.88 11.23
CA ILE A 50 -10.88 4.81 10.93
C ILE A 50 -10.38 3.46 11.44
N GLY A 51 -9.15 3.08 11.09
CA GLY A 51 -8.57 1.81 11.50
C GLY A 51 -8.45 1.68 13.02
N ARG A 52 -7.98 2.72 13.72
CA ARG A 52 -7.94 2.75 15.18
C ARG A 52 -9.32 2.58 15.82
N ALA A 53 -10.34 3.26 15.29
CA ALA A 53 -11.69 3.11 15.80
C ALA A 53 -12.22 1.67 15.61
N ALA A 54 -11.84 0.99 14.52
CA ALA A 54 -12.18 -0.42 14.30
C ALA A 54 -11.39 -1.35 15.23
N GLU A 55 -10.10 -1.10 15.46
CA GLU A 55 -9.27 -1.84 16.43
C GLU A 55 -9.82 -1.71 17.86
N ASP A 56 -10.16 -0.48 18.28
CA ASP A 56 -10.75 -0.19 19.60
C ASP A 56 -12.10 -0.92 19.78
N ALA A 57 -12.81 -1.18 18.69
CA ALA A 57 -14.03 -1.98 18.66
C ALA A 57 -13.78 -3.50 18.58
N GLY A 58 -12.52 -3.96 18.60
CA GLY A 58 -12.13 -5.37 18.55
C GLY A 58 -12.22 -6.02 17.16
N LEU A 59 -12.34 -5.22 16.10
CA LEU A 59 -12.47 -5.70 14.72
C LEU A 59 -11.10 -5.99 14.09
N ASP A 60 -11.10 -6.87 13.10
CA ASP A 60 -9.91 -7.07 12.26
C ASP A 60 -9.72 -5.85 11.34
N VAL A 61 -8.46 -5.46 11.14
CA VAL A 61 -8.11 -4.28 10.33
C VAL A 61 -6.89 -4.59 9.46
N GLU A 62 -6.96 -4.15 8.21
CA GLU A 62 -5.86 -4.24 7.26
C GLU A 62 -5.43 -2.84 6.83
N TYR A 63 -4.14 -2.54 6.95
CA TYR A 63 -3.55 -1.28 6.53
C TYR A 63 -2.68 -1.47 5.30
N VAL A 64 -2.91 -0.62 4.31
CA VAL A 64 -2.02 -0.46 3.16
C VAL A 64 -1.01 0.64 3.51
N LEU A 65 0.24 0.26 3.68
CA LEU A 65 1.34 1.18 4.00
C LEU A 65 1.73 2.00 2.76
N CYS A 66 2.10 3.26 2.99
CA CYS A 66 2.61 4.12 1.93
C CYS A 66 4.06 3.76 1.59
N SER A 67 4.34 3.51 0.31
CA SER A 67 5.70 3.22 -0.16
C SER A 67 6.61 4.45 -0.23
N GLY A 68 6.03 5.65 -0.16
CA GLY A 68 6.75 6.93 -0.23
C GLY A 68 6.93 7.65 1.10
N ASP A 69 6.21 7.24 2.14
CA ASP A 69 6.25 7.82 3.48
C ASP A 69 6.02 6.73 4.54
N PRO A 70 7.08 6.31 5.27
CA PRO A 70 7.00 5.23 6.27
C PRO A 70 5.97 5.48 7.38
N ASP A 71 5.67 6.74 7.65
CA ASP A 71 4.71 7.14 8.67
C ASP A 71 3.31 7.32 8.09
N SER A 72 3.03 6.92 6.84
CA SER A 72 1.72 7.05 6.22
C SER A 72 1.11 5.73 5.76
N VAL A 73 -0.23 5.75 5.65
CA VAL A 73 -1.01 4.68 5.03
C VAL A 73 -1.70 5.24 3.79
N ASP A 74 -1.75 4.42 2.74
CA ASP A 74 -2.48 4.71 1.51
C ASP A 74 -3.84 3.99 1.48
N GLY A 75 -4.15 3.18 2.48
CA GLY A 75 -5.42 2.47 2.54
C GLY A 75 -5.69 1.83 3.90
N VAL A 76 -6.97 1.62 4.18
CA VAL A 76 -7.45 0.84 5.32
C VAL A 76 -8.67 0.03 4.91
N TYR A 77 -8.72 -1.23 5.31
CA TYR A 77 -9.85 -2.13 5.06
C TYR A 77 -10.32 -2.73 6.38
N VAL A 78 -11.64 -2.69 6.61
CA VAL A 78 -12.29 -3.27 7.78
C VAL A 78 -13.24 -4.38 7.30
N PRO A 79 -12.83 -5.67 7.35
CA PRO A 79 -13.60 -6.77 6.80
C PRO A 79 -15.01 -6.89 7.38
N ALA A 80 -15.18 -6.64 8.68
CA ALA A 80 -16.47 -6.71 9.34
C ALA A 80 -17.48 -5.68 8.78
N TRP A 81 -17.01 -4.59 8.20
CA TRP A 81 -17.86 -3.56 7.58
C TRP A 81 -18.06 -3.76 6.09
N GLN A 82 -17.23 -4.61 5.44
CA GLN A 82 -17.14 -4.68 3.98
C GLN A 82 -16.88 -3.29 3.36
N VAL A 83 -16.05 -2.48 4.03
CA VAL A 83 -15.70 -1.12 3.61
C VAL A 83 -14.19 -0.96 3.62
N ALA A 84 -13.67 -0.39 2.54
CA ALA A 84 -12.28 0.01 2.42
C ALA A 84 -12.16 1.49 2.04
N TYR A 85 -11.03 2.08 2.39
CA TYR A 85 -10.63 3.43 2.01
C TYR A 85 -9.25 3.35 1.34
N VAL A 86 -9.03 4.15 0.30
CA VAL A 86 -7.75 4.22 -0.42
C VAL A 86 -7.44 5.64 -0.86
N ASP A 87 -6.16 6.01 -0.87
CA ASP A 87 -5.67 7.24 -1.49
C ASP A 87 -5.73 7.10 -3.02
N GLY A 88 -6.53 7.97 -3.67
CA GLY A 88 -6.66 8.03 -5.13
C GLY A 88 -5.77 9.10 -5.79
N THR A 89 -4.74 9.59 -5.09
CA THR A 89 -3.79 10.61 -5.58
C THR A 89 -2.62 9.94 -6.28
N ALA A 90 -2.11 10.56 -7.36
CA ALA A 90 -0.90 10.07 -8.03
C ALA A 90 0.27 9.88 -7.04
N PRO A 91 1.03 8.78 -7.13
CA PRO A 91 1.04 7.78 -8.21
C PRO A 91 -0.02 6.66 -8.08
N HIS A 92 -0.81 6.64 -7.01
CA HIS A 92 -1.81 5.62 -6.67
C HIS A 92 -3.18 5.89 -7.32
N VAL A 93 -3.19 6.34 -8.59
CA VAL A 93 -4.44 6.80 -9.21
C VAL A 93 -5.45 5.66 -9.26
N ARG A 94 -6.47 5.77 -8.43
CA ARG A 94 -7.60 4.87 -8.38
C ARG A 94 -8.87 5.63 -8.68
N GLU A 95 -9.68 5.06 -9.55
CA GLU A 95 -11.00 5.56 -9.88
C GLU A 95 -12.04 4.58 -9.34
N VAL A 96 -13.25 5.08 -9.09
CA VAL A 96 -14.38 4.26 -8.64
C VAL A 96 -15.05 3.66 -9.89
N PRO A 97 -14.94 2.34 -10.14
CA PRO A 97 -15.42 1.76 -11.39
C PRO A 97 -16.94 1.78 -11.52
N PHE A 98 -17.67 1.50 -10.42
CA PHE A 98 -19.13 1.62 -10.37
C PHE A 98 -19.55 2.52 -9.21
N PRO A 99 -19.65 3.85 -9.43
CA PRO A 99 -20.03 4.80 -8.41
C PRO A 99 -21.38 4.46 -7.77
N ALA A 100 -21.48 4.70 -6.46
CA ALA A 100 -22.60 4.36 -5.58
C ALA A 100 -22.90 2.86 -5.40
N ALA A 101 -22.59 2.02 -6.39
CA ALA A 101 -22.79 0.57 -6.33
C ALA A 101 -21.63 -0.18 -5.65
N SER A 102 -20.39 0.24 -5.92
CA SER A 102 -19.17 -0.42 -5.42
C SER A 102 -18.19 0.53 -4.73
N GLY A 103 -18.49 1.83 -4.72
CA GLY A 103 -17.62 2.82 -4.11
C GLY A 103 -18.07 4.25 -4.34
N ALA A 104 -17.32 5.19 -3.80
CA ALA A 104 -17.55 6.61 -3.95
C ALA A 104 -16.26 7.42 -3.71
N TYR A 105 -16.23 8.65 -4.21
CA TYR A 105 -15.13 9.58 -3.90
C TYR A 105 -15.41 10.31 -2.59
N LEU A 106 -14.35 10.50 -1.81
CA LEU A 106 -14.34 11.41 -0.68
C LEU A 106 -13.33 12.52 -0.96
N ASP A 107 -13.84 13.71 -1.30
CA ASP A 107 -12.98 14.86 -1.58
C ASP A 107 -12.61 15.58 -0.28
N LEU A 108 -11.35 15.44 0.14
CA LEU A 108 -10.78 16.22 1.25
C LEU A 108 -10.28 17.59 0.79
N GLY A 109 -10.22 17.81 -0.53
CA GLY A 109 -9.87 19.08 -1.16
C GLY A 109 -10.79 20.24 -0.81
N GLN A 110 -12.05 19.94 -0.52
CA GLN A 110 -13.03 20.94 -0.09
C GLN A 110 -12.68 21.64 1.23
N PHE A 111 -11.76 21.07 2.04
CA PHE A 111 -11.37 21.63 3.34
C PHE A 111 -10.09 22.48 3.29
N TYR A 112 -9.61 22.84 2.11
CA TYR A 112 -8.41 23.66 1.97
C TYR A 112 -8.62 25.08 2.46
N ARG A 113 -7.59 25.60 3.13
CA ARG A 113 -7.47 27.01 3.44
C ARG A 113 -6.90 27.74 2.23
N CYS A 114 -7.72 27.87 1.19
CA CYS A 114 -7.30 28.41 -0.10
C CYS A 114 -6.64 29.80 0.04
N GLU A 115 -7.19 30.66 0.90
CA GLU A 115 -6.64 31.99 1.18
C GLU A 115 -5.20 31.95 1.73
N GLU A 116 -4.83 30.91 2.48
CA GLU A 116 -3.47 30.70 3.00
C GLU A 116 -2.53 30.06 1.97
N LEU A 117 -3.08 29.31 1.00
CA LEU A 117 -2.31 28.56 0.00
C LEU A 117 -2.01 29.38 -1.26
N VAL A 118 -2.95 30.22 -1.71
CA VAL A 118 -2.80 31.02 -2.94
C VAL A 118 -1.52 31.87 -2.93
N PRO A 119 -1.19 32.60 -1.84
CA PRO A 119 0.05 33.39 -1.79
C PRO A 119 1.33 32.54 -1.85
N LYS A 120 1.25 31.24 -1.55
CA LYS A 120 2.39 30.31 -1.50
C LYS A 120 2.62 29.56 -2.82
N LEU A 121 1.87 29.88 -3.89
CA LEU A 121 1.93 29.14 -5.15
C LEU A 121 3.36 28.96 -5.69
N SER A 122 4.17 30.01 -5.72
CA SER A 122 5.56 29.94 -6.19
C SER A 122 6.42 28.98 -5.36
N GLU A 123 6.21 28.95 -4.04
CA GLU A 123 6.90 28.02 -3.15
C GLU A 123 6.43 26.58 -3.40
N LEU A 124 5.12 26.36 -3.52
CA LEU A 124 4.54 25.05 -3.81
C LEU A 124 5.05 24.48 -5.15
N MET A 125 5.16 25.32 -6.19
CA MET A 125 5.73 24.94 -7.48
C MET A 125 7.18 24.49 -7.33
N ARG A 126 8.00 25.29 -6.65
CA ARG A 126 9.41 24.97 -6.39
C ARG A 126 9.59 23.69 -5.58
N LEU A 127 8.76 23.49 -4.55
CA LEU A 127 8.78 22.27 -3.74
C LEU A 127 8.38 21.04 -4.57
N THR A 128 7.36 21.17 -5.42
CA THR A 128 6.89 20.10 -6.30
C THR A 128 7.96 19.70 -7.32
N GLU A 129 8.66 20.67 -7.90
CA GLU A 129 9.78 20.41 -8.82
C GLU A 129 10.93 19.68 -8.13
N ARG A 130 11.34 20.17 -6.94
CA ARG A 130 12.39 19.51 -6.15
C ARG A 130 11.99 18.09 -5.76
N TYR A 131 10.76 17.89 -5.33
CA TYR A 131 10.21 16.57 -5.01
C TYR A 131 10.35 15.60 -6.19
N ARG A 132 9.95 16.03 -7.40
CA ARG A 132 10.09 15.22 -8.62
C ARG A 132 11.55 14.91 -8.94
N ALA A 133 12.44 15.90 -8.80
CA ALA A 133 13.87 15.71 -9.04
C ALA A 133 14.49 14.71 -8.06
N HIS A 134 14.09 14.73 -6.77
CA HIS A 134 14.53 13.76 -5.79
C HIS A 134 14.08 12.34 -6.14
N TYR A 135 12.83 12.14 -6.54
CA TYR A 135 12.34 10.83 -6.99
C TYR A 135 13.06 10.35 -8.25
N ALA A 136 13.28 11.21 -9.24
CA ALA A 136 14.02 10.85 -10.45
C ALA A 136 15.44 10.37 -10.12
N ARG A 137 16.13 11.06 -9.21
CA ARG A 137 17.44 10.64 -8.72
C ARG A 137 17.39 9.33 -7.95
N ALA A 138 16.42 9.15 -7.06
CA ALA A 138 16.26 7.91 -6.31
C ALA A 138 16.06 6.70 -7.23
N TYR A 139 15.23 6.83 -8.27
CA TYR A 139 15.05 5.75 -9.25
C TYR A 139 16.29 5.51 -10.11
N ASP A 140 17.11 6.53 -10.35
CA ASP A 140 18.40 6.35 -11.02
C ASP A 140 19.38 5.57 -10.15
N GLU A 141 19.50 5.93 -8.87
CA GLU A 141 20.34 5.20 -7.92
C GLU A 141 19.85 3.75 -7.73
N LEU A 142 18.55 3.51 -7.64
CA LEU A 142 17.98 2.15 -7.55
C LEU A 142 18.23 1.32 -8.82
N ARG A 143 18.16 1.93 -10.00
CA ARG A 143 18.47 1.26 -11.27
C ARG A 143 19.94 0.87 -11.34
N GLN A 144 20.85 1.77 -10.96
CA GLN A 144 22.28 1.46 -10.91
C GLN A 144 22.59 0.35 -9.89
N ALA A 145 21.97 0.42 -8.70
CA ALA A 145 22.10 -0.62 -7.69
C ALA A 145 21.62 -1.98 -8.21
N LYS A 146 20.49 -2.03 -8.92
CA LYS A 146 20.01 -3.25 -9.56
C LYS A 146 20.97 -3.76 -10.64
N ALA A 147 21.52 -2.90 -11.48
CA ALA A 147 22.48 -3.31 -12.51
C ALA A 147 23.73 -3.94 -11.89
N LEU A 148 24.30 -3.31 -10.85
CA LEU A 148 25.44 -3.88 -10.11
C LEU A 148 25.08 -5.20 -9.42
N HIS A 149 23.86 -5.30 -8.88
CA HIS A 149 23.38 -6.54 -8.29
C HIS A 149 23.28 -7.65 -9.35
N ASP A 150 22.69 -7.38 -10.51
CA ASP A 150 22.55 -8.33 -11.61
C ASP A 150 23.93 -8.79 -12.15
N GLU A 151 24.93 -7.89 -12.20
CA GLU A 151 26.32 -8.25 -12.51
C GLU A 151 26.91 -9.21 -11.48
N LEU A 152 26.74 -8.94 -10.19
CA LEU A 152 27.18 -9.83 -9.11
C LEU A 152 26.47 -11.19 -9.20
N GLU A 153 25.16 -11.19 -9.42
CA GLU A 153 24.34 -12.40 -9.61
C GLU A 153 24.85 -13.26 -10.76
N SER A 154 25.29 -12.65 -11.86
CA SER A 154 25.81 -13.40 -13.01
C SER A 154 27.03 -14.27 -12.69
N VAL A 155 27.80 -13.91 -11.66
CA VAL A 155 28.99 -14.66 -11.21
C VAL A 155 28.59 -15.92 -10.45
N TYR A 156 27.61 -15.83 -9.56
CA TYR A 156 27.29 -16.93 -8.65
C TYR A 156 26.07 -17.75 -9.08
N ASN A 157 25.08 -17.15 -9.77
CA ASN A 157 23.84 -17.83 -10.19
C ASN A 157 24.09 -19.14 -10.95
N PRO A 158 25.04 -19.25 -11.91
CA PRO A 158 25.33 -20.51 -12.60
C PRO A 158 25.81 -21.65 -11.69
N HIS A 159 26.22 -21.31 -10.46
CA HIS A 159 26.76 -22.23 -9.47
C HIS A 159 25.79 -22.48 -8.30
N VAL A 160 24.61 -21.86 -8.32
CA VAL A 160 23.55 -22.11 -7.33
C VAL A 160 22.71 -23.32 -7.75
N ASP A 161 22.54 -24.27 -6.85
CA ASP A 161 21.55 -25.34 -6.99
C ASP A 161 20.14 -24.78 -6.69
N PHE A 162 19.54 -24.13 -7.69
CA PHE A 162 18.21 -23.55 -7.56
C PHE A 162 17.12 -24.59 -7.30
N ASP A 163 17.25 -25.81 -7.85
CA ASP A 163 16.31 -26.89 -7.58
C ASP A 163 16.33 -27.28 -6.09
N GLY A 164 17.53 -27.39 -5.51
CA GLY A 164 17.71 -27.59 -4.07
C GLY A 164 17.14 -26.45 -3.23
N VAL A 165 17.38 -25.20 -3.62
CA VAL A 165 16.84 -24.00 -2.94
C VAL A 165 15.31 -23.99 -2.98
N TYR A 166 14.69 -24.22 -4.14
CA TYR A 166 13.24 -24.23 -4.28
C TYR A 166 12.60 -25.40 -3.54
N LYS A 167 13.22 -26.58 -3.56
CA LYS A 167 12.76 -27.72 -2.76
C LYS A 167 12.78 -27.41 -1.26
N LEU A 168 13.87 -26.82 -0.77
CA LEU A 168 13.97 -26.39 0.62
C LEU A 168 12.89 -25.37 0.96
N ALA A 169 12.67 -24.36 0.10
CA ALA A 169 11.63 -23.36 0.29
C ALA A 169 10.24 -24.00 0.39
N GLU A 170 9.90 -24.92 -0.50
CA GLU A 170 8.61 -25.63 -0.49
C GLU A 170 8.43 -26.49 0.78
N ASP A 171 9.46 -27.22 1.20
CA ASP A 171 9.43 -27.99 2.45
C ASP A 171 9.14 -27.09 3.66
N HIS A 172 9.72 -25.89 3.69
CA HIS A 172 9.45 -24.90 4.74
C HIS A 172 8.03 -24.30 4.64
N ILE A 173 7.55 -23.98 3.44
CA ILE A 173 6.17 -23.52 3.21
C ILE A 173 5.17 -24.56 3.73
N GLN A 174 5.38 -25.84 3.42
CA GLN A 174 4.50 -26.93 3.88
C GLN A 174 4.52 -27.08 5.42
N LYS A 175 5.68 -26.89 6.06
CA LYS A 175 5.78 -26.88 7.54
C LYS A 175 4.97 -25.74 8.15
N ILE A 176 5.06 -24.53 7.58
CA ILE A 176 4.31 -23.36 8.06
C ILE A 176 2.80 -23.57 7.87
N LYS A 177 2.37 -24.07 6.71
CA LYS A 177 0.96 -24.39 6.46
C LYS A 177 0.42 -25.40 7.48
N LYS A 178 1.17 -26.47 7.77
CA LYS A 178 0.78 -27.49 8.76
C LYS A 178 0.73 -26.94 10.20
N SER A 179 1.62 -26.02 10.58
CA SER A 179 1.60 -25.42 11.93
C SER A 179 0.43 -24.46 12.14
N HIS A 180 -0.04 -23.80 11.08
CA HIS A 180 -1.18 -22.87 11.11
C HIS A 180 -2.53 -23.57 10.85
N CYS A 181 -2.54 -24.88 10.55
CA CYS A 181 -3.75 -25.69 10.32
C CYS A 181 -4.13 -26.59 11.51
N LYS A 182 -3.59 -26.39 12.72
CA LYS A 182 -4.14 -27.12 13.89
C LYS A 182 -5.57 -26.62 14.15
N PRO A 183 -6.60 -27.49 14.10
CA PRO A 183 -7.93 -27.12 14.52
C PRO A 183 -7.89 -26.66 15.97
N ALA A 184 -8.67 -25.65 16.32
CA ALA A 184 -9.06 -25.47 17.72
C ALA A 184 -9.67 -26.79 18.19
N GLU A 185 -8.97 -27.51 19.06
CA GLU A 185 -9.55 -28.61 19.81
C GLU A 185 -10.68 -28.01 20.66
N ASN A 186 -11.90 -28.10 20.14
CA ASN A 186 -13.11 -27.89 20.93
C ASN A 186 -13.20 -29.02 21.95
N GLY A 187 -12.53 -28.85 23.08
CA GLY A 187 -12.78 -29.59 24.30
C GLY A 187 -13.98 -28.98 25.02
N VAL A 188 -15.18 -29.47 24.72
CA VAL A 188 -16.33 -29.40 25.62
C VAL A 188 -16.75 -30.84 25.89
N GLU A 189 -16.35 -31.36 27.04
CA GLU A 189 -17.14 -32.31 27.83
C GLU A 189 -17.56 -31.62 29.12
#